data_AF-A0AAD3ZEE4-F1
#
_entry.id   AF-A0AAD3ZEE4-F1
#
_cell.length_a   1.000
_cell.length_b   1.000
_cell.length_c   1.000
_cell.angle_alpha   90.00
_cell.angle_beta   90.00
_cell.angle_gamma   90.00
#
_symmetry.space_group_name_H-M   'P 1'
#
loop_
_entity.id
_entity.type
_entity.pdbx_description
1 polymer ?
#
loop_
_entity_poly.entity_id
_entity_poly.type
_entity_poly.pdbx_seq_one_letter_code
_entity_poly.pdbx_strand_id
1 'polypeptide(L)'
;MRITYNKVFGILLALAIMMAVPCFPAYASGGIDVGLEGPTDLFVEICNRFFSDPMNYRALDKDRNDVSLVFYESHLEMCRNRAFAALWEAFLNELYCITWSQTQTVNNSGNNPEPMTIDRSVSDSFYVLDSTTEHMPGKTFELLYTISGSYTFEGRRIMAYTDAILNIDYFNAGALFTYTLRNISTRATLGPSNLSVTFYASFNLDLHFNSLHLPGFEWRTESFGPYSNSVTGYAY
;
A
#
# COMPACT_ATOMS: atom_id res chain seq x y z
N MET A 1 6.37 18.40 66.23
CA MET A 1 6.16 17.24 65.34
C MET A 1 7.52 16.62 65.06
N ARG A 2 7.90 15.54 65.78
CA ARG A 2 9.23 14.90 65.69
C ARG A 2 9.22 13.93 64.51
N ILE A 3 9.89 14.30 63.42
CA ILE A 3 10.21 13.36 62.33
C ILE A 3 11.30 12.44 62.88
N THR A 4 10.97 11.16 63.12
CA THR A 4 11.92 10.14 63.58
C THR A 4 12.89 9.77 62.46
N TYR A 5 14.16 9.58 62.82
CA TYR A 5 15.29 9.31 61.91
C TYR A 5 15.01 8.16 60.92
N ASN A 6 14.23 7.16 61.33
CA ASN A 6 13.82 6.02 60.50
C ASN A 6 12.92 6.42 59.31
N LYS A 7 12.13 7.51 59.42
CA LYS A 7 11.30 8.02 58.31
C LYS A 7 12.12 8.78 57.28
N VAL A 8 13.17 9.48 57.71
CA VAL A 8 14.10 10.19 56.81
C VAL A 8 14.94 9.21 56.02
N PHE A 9 15.38 8.11 56.66
CA PHE A 9 16.15 7.06 56.01
C PHE A 9 15.33 6.29 54.95
N GLY A 10 14.06 6.01 55.23
CA GLY A 10 13.16 5.36 54.25
C GLY A 10 12.87 6.23 53.02
N ILE A 11 12.75 7.54 53.20
CA ILE A 11 12.52 8.48 52.08
C ILE A 11 13.79 8.64 51.22
N LEU A 12 14.98 8.70 51.84
CA LEU A 12 16.26 8.75 51.11
C LEU A 12 16.54 7.46 50.33
N LEU A 13 16.18 6.30 50.88
CA LEU A 13 16.32 5.02 50.19
C LEU A 13 15.36 4.91 48.99
N ALA A 14 14.12 5.38 49.13
CA ALA A 14 13.16 5.42 48.01
C ALA A 14 13.58 6.40 46.89
N LEU A 15 14.20 7.53 47.24
CA LEU A 15 14.75 8.48 46.26
C LEU A 15 15.96 7.90 45.52
N ALA A 16 16.83 7.17 46.21
CA ALA A 16 18.01 6.54 45.62
C ALA A 16 17.64 5.38 44.67
N ILE A 17 16.56 4.63 44.96
CA ILE A 17 16.06 3.56 44.08
C ILE A 17 15.38 4.14 42.83
N MET A 18 14.70 5.29 42.94
CA MET A 18 14.15 5.99 41.76
C MET A 18 15.24 6.57 40.84
N MET A 19 16.41 6.94 41.36
CA MET A 19 17.55 7.38 40.55
C MET A 19 18.40 6.23 40.00
N ALA A 20 18.17 4.99 40.45
CA ALA A 20 18.87 3.79 39.99
C ALA A 20 18.12 3.03 38.89
N VAL A 21 16.96 3.53 38.44
CA VAL A 21 16.38 3.07 37.17
C VAL A 21 17.34 3.56 36.09
N PRO A 22 17.98 2.68 35.31
CA PRO A 22 18.67 3.12 34.12
C PRO A 22 17.61 3.74 33.20
N CYS A 23 17.48 5.06 33.25
CA CYS A 23 16.93 5.82 32.16
C CYS A 23 17.97 5.65 31.06
N PHE A 24 17.82 4.58 30.28
CA PHE A 24 18.47 4.50 28.99
C PHE A 24 17.95 5.73 28.25
N PRO A 25 18.78 6.74 27.94
CA PRO A 25 18.43 7.63 26.87
C PRO A 25 18.05 6.74 25.70
N ALA A 26 16.78 6.78 25.30
CA ALA A 26 16.39 6.41 23.96
C ALA A 26 17.09 7.42 23.06
N TYR A 27 18.37 7.17 22.81
CA TYR A 27 19.01 7.73 21.64
C TYR A 27 18.19 7.17 20.50
N ALA A 28 17.32 8.01 19.92
CA ALA A 28 17.03 7.88 18.51
C ALA A 28 18.43 7.91 17.87
N SER A 29 18.95 6.73 17.53
CA SER A 29 20.05 6.67 16.59
C SER A 29 19.46 7.27 15.34
N GLY A 30 19.67 8.57 15.13
CA GLY A 30 19.56 9.19 13.84
C GLY A 30 20.66 8.61 12.96
N GLY A 31 20.57 7.30 12.70
CA GLY A 31 21.11 6.73 11.49
C GLY A 31 20.44 7.47 10.35
N ILE A 32 21.21 7.75 9.31
CA ILE A 32 20.61 8.11 8.03
C ILE A 32 19.73 6.93 7.68
N ASP A 33 18.41 7.09 7.74
CA ASP A 33 17.45 6.03 7.47
C ASP A 33 17.58 5.66 5.98
N VAL A 34 18.33 4.59 5.71
CA VAL A 34 18.80 4.28 4.35
C VAL A 34 17.67 3.69 3.52
N GLY A 35 16.67 3.07 4.16
CA GLY A 35 15.43 2.60 3.54
C GLY A 35 14.46 2.01 4.56
N LEU A 36 13.37 1.42 4.09
CA LEU A 36 12.34 0.90 5.00
C LEU A 36 12.84 -0.36 5.73
N GLU A 37 12.84 -0.31 7.06
CA GLU A 37 13.25 -1.41 7.95
C GLU A 37 12.06 -2.16 8.57
N GLY A 38 10.82 -1.74 8.29
CA GLY A 38 9.64 -2.39 8.83
C GLY A 38 8.33 -1.67 8.52
N PRO A 39 7.24 -2.06 9.22
CA PRO A 39 5.89 -1.56 9.00
C PRO A 39 5.79 -0.04 9.02
N THR A 40 5.28 0.53 7.93
CA THR A 40 4.89 1.94 7.87
C THR A 40 3.44 2.11 8.27
N ASP A 41 3.03 3.36 8.50
CA ASP A 41 1.63 3.70 8.80
C ASP A 41 0.69 3.26 7.67
N LEU A 42 1.12 3.37 6.41
CA LEU A 42 0.33 2.94 5.26
C LEU A 42 0.13 1.41 5.27
N PHE A 43 1.20 0.64 5.46
CA PHE A 43 1.08 -0.82 5.59
C PHE A 43 0.12 -1.22 6.72
N VAL A 44 0.27 -0.60 7.89
CA VAL A 44 -0.60 -0.85 9.05
C VAL A 44 -2.06 -0.54 8.70
N GLU A 45 -2.32 0.56 8.00
CA GLU A 45 -3.65 0.92 7.53
C GLU A 45 -4.23 -0.11 6.56
N ILE A 46 -3.45 -0.54 5.55
CA ILE A 46 -3.89 -1.52 4.56
C ILE A 46 -4.19 -2.87 5.22
N CYS A 47 -3.33 -3.35 6.12
CA CYS A 47 -3.60 -4.56 6.88
C CYS A 47 -4.90 -4.42 7.70
N ASN A 48 -5.05 -3.34 8.47
CA ASN A 48 -6.25 -3.13 9.27
C ASN A 48 -7.52 -3.14 8.41
N ARG A 49 -7.50 -2.49 7.24
CA ARG A 49 -8.63 -2.48 6.30
C ARG A 49 -8.93 -3.88 5.76
N PHE A 50 -7.92 -4.58 5.25
CA PHE A 50 -8.05 -5.96 4.75
C PHE A 50 -8.65 -6.91 5.79
N PHE A 51 -8.14 -6.90 7.03
CA PHE A 51 -8.63 -7.79 8.09
C PHE A 51 -9.98 -7.33 8.70
N SER A 52 -10.37 -6.06 8.54
CA SER A 52 -11.67 -5.56 9.00
C SER A 52 -12.80 -5.77 8.00
N ASP A 53 -12.47 -5.82 6.71
CA ASP A 53 -13.43 -5.90 5.61
C ASP A 53 -12.91 -6.81 4.47
N PRO A 54 -12.73 -8.11 4.73
CA PRO A 54 -12.10 -9.03 3.78
C PRO A 54 -12.94 -9.29 2.53
N MET A 55 -14.18 -8.80 2.46
CA MET A 55 -15.06 -8.96 1.29
C MET A 55 -14.78 -7.92 0.21
N ASN A 56 -14.24 -6.76 0.58
CA ASN A 56 -13.95 -5.66 -0.34
C ASN A 56 -12.46 -5.56 -0.72
N TYR A 57 -11.61 -6.35 -0.07
CA TYR A 57 -10.18 -6.43 -0.36
C TYR A 57 -9.81 -7.83 -0.82
N ARG A 58 -8.83 -7.91 -1.70
CA ARG A 58 -8.27 -9.17 -2.19
C ARG A 58 -6.77 -9.20 -1.98
N ALA A 59 -6.25 -10.30 -1.45
CA ALA A 59 -4.82 -10.57 -1.39
C ALA A 59 -4.45 -11.49 -2.55
N LEU A 60 -3.48 -11.06 -3.36
CA LEU A 60 -2.97 -11.83 -4.49
C LEU A 60 -1.57 -12.35 -4.14
N ASP A 61 -1.32 -13.64 -4.37
CA ASP A 61 0.02 -14.23 -4.22
C ASP A 61 0.96 -13.80 -5.35
N LYS A 62 2.24 -14.21 -5.27
CA LYS A 62 3.26 -13.90 -6.29
C LYS A 62 2.93 -14.45 -7.69
N ASP A 63 2.12 -15.50 -7.78
CA ASP A 63 1.60 -16.10 -9.02
C ASP A 63 0.29 -15.43 -9.50
N ARG A 64 -0.19 -14.41 -8.77
CA ARG A 64 -1.42 -13.63 -9.00
C ARG A 64 -2.71 -14.41 -8.78
N ASN A 65 -2.67 -15.49 -8.00
CA ASN A 65 -3.86 -16.18 -7.54
C ASN A 65 -4.48 -15.44 -6.35
N ASP A 66 -5.80 -15.51 -6.25
CA ASP A 66 -6.52 -14.98 -5.10
C ASP A 66 -6.34 -15.90 -3.89
N VAL A 67 -5.61 -15.41 -2.89
CA VAL A 67 -5.33 -16.11 -1.63
C VAL A 67 -5.95 -15.39 -0.43
N SER A 68 -6.93 -14.52 -0.66
CA SER A 68 -7.53 -13.64 0.37
C SER A 68 -7.99 -14.42 1.59
N LEU A 69 -8.73 -15.52 1.40
CA LEU A 69 -9.23 -16.33 2.50
C LEU A 69 -8.09 -17.01 3.27
N VAL A 70 -7.12 -17.59 2.54
CA VAL A 70 -5.98 -18.30 3.15
C VAL A 70 -5.12 -17.31 3.95
N PHE A 71 -4.74 -16.19 3.34
CA PHE A 71 -3.95 -15.16 4.00
C PHE A 71 -4.68 -14.57 5.21
N TYR A 72 -5.99 -14.34 5.10
CA TYR A 72 -6.82 -13.87 6.21
C TYR A 72 -6.80 -14.87 7.37
N GLU A 73 -7.11 -16.15 7.12
CA GLU A 73 -7.19 -17.17 8.16
C GLU A 73 -5.83 -17.44 8.82
N SER A 74 -4.74 -17.45 8.04
CA SER A 74 -3.38 -17.69 8.55
C SER A 74 -2.84 -16.56 9.43
N HIS A 75 -3.23 -15.32 9.16
CA HIS A 75 -2.57 -14.14 9.75
C HIS A 75 -3.50 -13.23 10.58
N LEU A 76 -4.79 -13.55 10.71
CA LEU A 76 -5.76 -12.77 11.48
C LEU A 76 -5.31 -12.50 12.93
N GLU A 77 -4.76 -13.50 13.61
CA GLU A 77 -4.28 -13.36 14.98
C GLU A 77 -3.07 -12.42 15.07
N MET A 78 -2.22 -12.35 14.04
CA MET A 78 -1.13 -11.38 13.99
C MET A 78 -1.67 -9.96 13.93
N CYS A 79 -2.71 -9.72 13.11
CA CYS A 79 -3.37 -8.42 13.04
C CYS A 79 -4.04 -8.03 14.37
N ARG A 80 -4.78 -8.97 15.00
CA ARG A 80 -5.45 -8.73 16.29
C ARG A 80 -4.48 -8.39 17.41
N ASN A 81 -3.32 -9.04 17.42
CA ASN A 81 -2.25 -8.79 18.38
C ASN A 81 -1.34 -7.61 18.00
N ARG A 82 -1.65 -6.89 16.91
CA ARG A 82 -0.86 -5.77 16.36
C ARG A 82 0.60 -6.16 16.06
N ALA A 83 0.83 -7.43 15.69
CA ALA A 83 2.13 -7.96 15.32
C ALA A 83 2.48 -7.57 13.86
N PHE A 84 2.49 -6.27 13.55
CA PHE A 84 2.65 -5.79 12.17
C PHE A 84 4.02 -6.10 11.57
N ALA A 85 5.08 -6.22 12.38
CA ALA A 85 6.38 -6.67 11.87
C ALA A 85 6.33 -8.09 11.32
N ALA A 86 5.57 -8.99 11.97
CA ALA A 86 5.36 -10.35 11.45
C ALA A 86 4.49 -10.35 10.18
N LEU A 87 3.46 -9.49 10.13
CA LEU A 87 2.64 -9.31 8.93
C LEU A 87 3.44 -8.76 7.75
N TRP A 88 4.39 -7.85 8.01
CA TRP A 88 5.27 -7.28 6.99
C TRP A 88 6.11 -8.36 6.31
N GLU A 89 6.74 -9.21 7.11
CA GLU A 89 7.49 -10.37 6.61
C GLU A 89 6.58 -11.36 5.89
N ALA A 90 5.38 -11.66 6.43
CA ALA A 90 4.42 -12.54 5.78
C ALA A 90 4.00 -11.99 4.41
N PHE A 91 3.70 -10.69 4.31
CA PHE A 91 3.36 -10.04 3.05
C PHE A 91 4.50 -10.17 2.04
N LEU A 92 5.72 -9.81 2.42
CA LEU A 92 6.88 -9.88 1.52
C LEU A 92 7.08 -11.27 0.93
N ASN A 93 6.92 -12.30 1.77
CA ASN A 93 7.13 -13.69 1.39
C ASN A 93 5.98 -14.29 0.57
N GLU A 94 4.74 -13.93 0.86
CA GLU A 94 3.56 -14.62 0.33
C GLU A 94 2.84 -13.83 -0.76
N LEU A 95 2.78 -12.50 -0.65
CA LEU A 95 1.86 -11.68 -1.44
C LEU A 95 2.58 -10.86 -2.52
N TYR A 96 1.92 -10.78 -3.68
CA TYR A 96 2.20 -9.76 -4.69
C TYR A 96 1.60 -8.42 -4.30
N CYS A 97 0.31 -8.39 -3.95
CA CYS A 97 -0.38 -7.16 -3.57
C CYS A 97 -1.64 -7.42 -2.75
N ILE A 98 -2.11 -6.39 -2.06
CA ILE A 98 -3.50 -6.27 -1.63
C ILE A 98 -4.20 -5.26 -2.55
N THR A 99 -5.37 -5.62 -3.08
CA THR A 99 -6.14 -4.81 -4.02
C THR A 99 -7.59 -4.63 -3.58
N TRP A 100 -8.19 -3.48 -3.91
CA TRP A 100 -9.62 -3.21 -3.64
C TRP A 100 -10.22 -2.34 -4.74
N SER A 101 -11.54 -2.48 -4.93
CA SER A 101 -12.28 -1.81 -5.99
C SER A 101 -13.15 -0.67 -5.44
N GLN A 102 -13.27 0.40 -6.21
CA GLN A 102 -14.21 1.49 -5.99
C GLN A 102 -15.00 1.78 -7.27
N THR A 103 -16.29 2.07 -7.13
CA THR A 103 -17.15 2.48 -8.25
C THR A 103 -17.89 3.75 -7.86
N GLN A 104 -17.83 4.76 -8.72
CA GLN A 104 -18.55 6.02 -8.56
C GLN A 104 -19.52 6.18 -9.73
N THR A 105 -20.79 6.50 -9.43
CA THR A 105 -21.84 6.72 -10.44
C THR A 105 -22.34 8.16 -10.34
N VAL A 106 -22.37 8.88 -11.46
CA VAL A 106 -22.92 10.23 -11.57
C VAL A 106 -24.14 10.18 -12.50
N ASN A 107 -25.31 10.53 -11.96
CA ASN A 107 -26.55 10.55 -12.71
C ASN A 107 -26.80 11.95 -13.28
N ASN A 108 -26.68 12.12 -14.59
CA ASN A 108 -27.10 13.35 -15.26
C ASN A 108 -28.62 13.29 -15.53
N SER A 109 -29.43 13.50 -14.49
CA SER A 109 -30.87 13.71 -14.66
C SER A 109 -31.12 15.18 -15.03
N GLY A 110 -30.97 15.50 -16.31
CA GLY A 110 -31.61 16.70 -16.88
C GLY A 110 -33.08 16.39 -17.13
N ASN A 111 -33.99 17.34 -16.84
CA ASN A 111 -35.44 17.25 -17.09
C ASN A 111 -35.83 17.15 -18.59
N ASN A 112 -35.00 16.55 -19.43
CA ASN A 112 -35.19 16.42 -20.88
C ASN A 112 -35.65 15.01 -21.27
N PRO A 113 -36.44 14.87 -22.35
CA PRO A 113 -36.94 13.58 -22.85
C PRO A 113 -35.89 12.75 -23.60
N GLU A 114 -34.60 13.05 -23.47
CA GLU A 114 -33.53 12.25 -24.04
C GLU A 114 -33.35 10.93 -23.26
N PRO A 115 -32.88 9.86 -23.92
CA PRO A 115 -32.59 8.63 -23.20
C PRO A 115 -31.58 8.89 -22.09
N MET A 116 -31.89 8.40 -20.89
CA MET A 116 -31.07 8.61 -19.69
C MET A 116 -29.68 7.99 -19.91
N THR A 117 -28.68 8.84 -20.04
CA THR A 117 -27.27 8.45 -20.05
C THR A 117 -26.73 8.51 -18.62
N ILE A 118 -25.96 7.49 -18.25
CA ILE A 118 -25.34 7.40 -16.93
C ILE A 118 -23.83 7.35 -17.11
N ASP A 119 -23.15 8.28 -16.46
CA ASP A 119 -21.69 8.32 -16.40
C ASP A 119 -21.20 7.59 -15.16
N ARG A 120 -20.23 6.69 -15.34
CA ARG A 120 -19.65 5.90 -14.26
C ARG A 120 -18.14 5.88 -14.37
N SER A 121 -17.49 5.91 -13.22
CA SER A 121 -16.05 5.69 -13.07
C SER A 121 -15.82 4.45 -12.20
N VAL A 122 -14.87 3.62 -12.60
CA VAL A 122 -14.41 2.46 -11.84
C VAL A 122 -12.91 2.56 -11.61
N SER A 123 -12.45 2.10 -10.46
CA SER A 123 -11.05 2.08 -10.13
C SER A 123 -10.69 0.90 -9.22
N ASP A 124 -9.54 0.28 -9.48
CA ASP A 124 -8.91 -0.65 -8.56
C ASP A 124 -7.60 -0.04 -8.07
N SER A 125 -7.38 -0.09 -6.76
CA SER A 125 -6.14 0.33 -6.12
C SER A 125 -5.35 -0.90 -5.70
N PHE A 126 -4.03 -0.85 -5.88
CA PHE A 126 -3.11 -1.96 -5.67
C PHE A 126 -1.98 -1.52 -4.73
N TYR A 127 -1.97 -2.08 -3.53
CA TYR A 127 -0.88 -1.91 -2.58
C TYR A 127 0.14 -3.04 -2.74
N VAL A 128 1.37 -2.67 -3.06
CA VAL A 128 2.52 -3.55 -3.24
C VAL A 128 3.55 -3.22 -2.17
N LEU A 129 4.06 -4.28 -1.55
CA LEU A 129 5.27 -4.25 -0.72
C LEU A 129 6.23 -5.27 -1.31
N ASP A 130 7.42 -4.81 -1.69
CA ASP A 130 8.44 -5.65 -2.33
C ASP A 130 9.83 -5.31 -1.77
N SER A 131 10.81 -6.15 -2.07
CA SER A 131 12.17 -6.03 -1.56
C SER A 131 13.23 -5.90 -2.64
N THR A 132 14.25 -5.09 -2.36
CA THR A 132 15.45 -5.00 -3.20
C THR A 132 16.36 -6.20 -2.97
N THR A 133 17.27 -6.47 -3.90
CA THR A 133 18.33 -7.46 -3.69
C THR A 133 19.15 -7.20 -2.42
N GLU A 134 19.76 -8.26 -1.87
CA GLU A 134 20.61 -8.19 -0.66
C GLU A 134 21.76 -7.19 -0.76
N HIS A 135 22.09 -6.76 -1.98
CA HIS A 135 23.18 -5.85 -2.26
C HIS A 135 22.75 -4.38 -2.32
N MET A 136 21.45 -4.07 -2.28
CA MET A 136 20.94 -2.70 -2.12
C MET A 136 20.61 -2.42 -0.64
N PRO A 137 21.08 -1.30 -0.06
CA PRO A 137 20.70 -0.92 1.29
C PRO A 137 19.29 -0.32 1.28
N GLY A 138 18.45 -0.59 2.29
CA GLY A 138 17.03 -0.25 2.23
C GLY A 138 16.22 -1.34 1.54
N LYS A 139 16.00 -2.42 2.29
CA LYS A 139 15.62 -3.72 1.75
C LYS A 139 14.22 -3.76 1.15
N THR A 140 13.39 -2.76 1.36
CA THR A 140 11.97 -2.83 1.03
C THR A 140 11.43 -1.49 0.53
N PHE A 141 10.41 -1.55 -0.30
CA PHE A 141 9.65 -0.39 -0.73
C PHE A 141 8.16 -0.69 -0.78
N GLU A 142 7.38 0.37 -0.59
CA GLU A 142 5.94 0.39 -0.76
C GLU A 142 5.56 1.15 -2.02
N LEU A 143 4.57 0.62 -2.73
CA LEU A 143 3.99 1.23 -3.90
C LEU A 143 2.47 1.08 -3.83
N LEU A 144 1.76 2.20 -3.85
CA LEU A 144 0.30 2.22 -4.06
C LEU A 144 0.05 2.88 -5.41
N TYR A 145 -0.70 2.19 -6.26
CA TYR A 145 -1.14 2.74 -7.53
C TYR A 145 -2.60 2.37 -7.80
N THR A 146 -3.25 3.19 -8.62
CA THR A 146 -4.65 3.04 -8.99
C THR A 146 -4.77 2.97 -10.50
N ILE A 147 -5.56 2.00 -10.97
CA ILE A 147 -6.01 1.92 -12.36
C ILE A 147 -7.46 2.32 -12.37
N SER A 148 -7.81 3.32 -13.17
CA SER A 148 -9.18 3.80 -13.29
C SER A 148 -9.61 4.04 -14.73
N GLY A 149 -10.90 4.20 -14.94
CA GLY A 149 -11.46 4.55 -16.24
C GLY A 149 -12.91 4.96 -16.13
N SER A 150 -13.35 5.80 -17.07
CA SER A 150 -14.72 6.29 -17.12
C SER A 150 -15.44 5.77 -18.35
N TYR A 151 -16.74 5.52 -18.20
CA TYR A 151 -17.62 5.09 -19.28
C TYR A 151 -19.04 5.61 -19.09
N THR A 152 -19.71 5.77 -20.22
CA THR A 152 -21.11 6.20 -20.31
C THR A 152 -21.93 5.04 -20.86
N PHE A 153 -23.08 4.78 -20.25
CA PHE A 153 -24.01 3.77 -20.74
C PHE A 153 -25.44 4.30 -20.85
N GLU A 154 -26.19 3.72 -21.78
CA GLU A 154 -27.61 3.96 -22.02
C GLU A 154 -28.34 2.62 -21.95
N GLY A 155 -29.35 2.52 -21.08
CA GLY A 155 -30.00 1.25 -20.77
C GLY A 155 -28.98 0.24 -20.21
N ARG A 156 -28.59 -0.76 -21.01
CA ARG A 156 -27.59 -1.78 -20.65
C ARG A 156 -26.39 -1.80 -21.59
N ARG A 157 -26.16 -0.73 -22.37
CA ARG A 157 -25.10 -0.69 -23.38
C ARG A 157 -24.16 0.46 -23.11
N ILE A 158 -22.87 0.15 -23.07
CA ILE A 158 -21.80 1.13 -23.05
C ILE A 158 -21.75 1.81 -24.41
N MET A 159 -21.82 3.14 -24.38
CA MET A 159 -21.87 4.01 -25.55
C MET A 159 -20.53 4.71 -25.78
N ALA A 160 -19.82 5.04 -24.69
CA ALA A 160 -18.51 5.70 -24.73
C ALA A 160 -17.67 5.26 -23.54
N TYR A 161 -16.34 5.30 -23.69
CA TYR A 161 -15.37 5.00 -22.64
C TYR A 161 -14.04 5.71 -22.91
N THR A 162 -13.26 5.96 -21.86
CA THR A 162 -11.90 6.49 -21.94
C THR A 162 -10.88 5.36 -22.06
N ASP A 163 -9.62 5.68 -22.36
CA ASP A 163 -8.54 4.76 -22.00
C ASP A 163 -8.39 4.65 -20.48
N ALA A 164 -7.65 3.63 -20.04
CA ALA A 164 -7.30 3.49 -18.64
C ALA A 164 -6.38 4.65 -18.19
N ILE A 165 -6.56 5.08 -16.94
CA ILE A 165 -5.69 6.04 -16.27
C ILE A 165 -4.93 5.28 -15.20
N LEU A 166 -3.60 5.34 -15.27
CA LEU A 166 -2.69 4.84 -14.23
C LEU A 166 -2.25 6.03 -13.37
N ASN A 167 -2.44 5.94 -12.06
CA ASN A 167 -1.90 6.89 -11.09
C ASN A 167 -1.00 6.17 -10.09
N ILE A 168 0.16 6.74 -9.78
CA ILE A 168 0.96 6.32 -8.62
C ILE A 168 0.53 7.20 -7.46
N ASP A 169 -0.22 6.63 -6.52
CA ASP A 169 -0.80 7.36 -5.40
C ASP A 169 0.22 7.54 -4.26
N TYR A 170 1.10 6.55 -4.08
CA TYR A 170 2.13 6.59 -3.06
C TYR A 170 3.34 5.74 -3.48
N PHE A 171 4.53 6.22 -3.13
CA PHE A 171 5.76 5.44 -3.23
C PHE A 171 6.66 5.81 -2.05
N ASN A 172 7.22 4.80 -1.39
CA ASN A 172 8.19 5.00 -0.33
C ASN A 172 9.21 3.86 -0.32
N ALA A 173 10.49 4.21 -0.42
CA ALA A 173 11.60 3.27 -0.25
C ALA A 173 12.63 3.82 0.76
N GLY A 174 12.30 4.91 1.45
CA GLY A 174 13.21 5.71 2.26
C GLY A 174 13.87 6.88 1.52
N ALA A 175 14.57 7.72 2.28
CA ALA A 175 14.98 9.06 1.83
C ALA A 175 16.08 9.08 0.75
N LEU A 176 16.81 7.98 0.58
CA LEU A 176 17.91 7.87 -0.39
C LEU A 176 17.48 7.24 -1.71
N PHE A 177 16.20 6.95 -1.85
CA PHE A 177 15.64 6.31 -3.02
C PHE A 177 14.79 7.27 -3.84
N THR A 178 14.88 7.10 -5.14
CA THR A 178 13.99 7.72 -6.12
C THR A 178 13.52 6.64 -7.09
N TYR A 179 12.41 6.85 -7.77
CA TYR A 179 11.91 5.88 -8.75
C TYR A 179 11.62 6.58 -10.08
N THR A 180 11.69 5.80 -11.15
CA THR A 180 11.15 6.19 -12.45
C THR A 180 10.24 5.08 -12.98
N LEU A 181 9.25 5.49 -13.77
CA LEU A 181 8.36 4.56 -14.46
C LEU A 181 8.78 4.43 -15.92
N ARG A 182 8.71 3.22 -16.46
CA ARG A 182 9.02 2.92 -17.85
C ARG A 182 8.04 1.91 -18.42
N ASN A 183 8.02 1.79 -19.75
CA ASN A 183 7.14 0.88 -20.48
C ASN A 183 5.65 1.02 -20.06
N ILE A 184 5.22 2.26 -19.78
CA ILE A 184 3.84 2.54 -19.38
C ILE A 184 2.93 2.27 -20.59
N SER A 185 1.92 1.44 -20.38
CA SER A 185 0.89 1.15 -21.36
C SER A 185 -0.47 1.19 -20.69
N THR A 186 -1.39 1.95 -21.25
CA THR A 186 -2.78 2.07 -20.79
C THR A 186 -3.70 1.84 -21.97
N ARG A 187 -4.77 1.08 -21.77
CA ARG A 187 -5.78 0.82 -22.81
C ARG A 187 -7.11 0.45 -22.21
N ALA A 188 -8.18 0.61 -22.96
CA ALA A 188 -9.48 0.02 -22.65
C ALA A 188 -9.93 -0.96 -23.74
N THR A 189 -10.66 -2.00 -23.33
CA THR A 189 -11.28 -2.96 -24.24
C THR A 189 -12.75 -3.11 -23.92
N LEU A 190 -13.60 -2.92 -24.93
CA LEU A 190 -15.03 -3.16 -24.81
C LEU A 190 -15.31 -4.68 -24.80
N GLY A 191 -16.08 -5.13 -23.82
CA GLY A 191 -16.51 -6.51 -23.68
C GLY A 191 -17.62 -6.90 -24.65
N PRO A 192 -18.00 -8.19 -24.67
CA PRO A 192 -19.07 -8.69 -25.52
C PRO A 192 -20.39 -7.95 -25.31
N SER A 193 -21.12 -7.73 -26.40
CA SER A 193 -22.45 -7.08 -26.38
C SER A 193 -22.47 -5.65 -25.80
N ASN A 194 -21.31 -5.02 -25.62
CA ASN A 194 -21.11 -3.70 -25.02
C ASN A 194 -21.67 -3.63 -23.59
N LEU A 195 -21.65 -4.73 -22.83
CA LEU A 195 -22.16 -4.78 -21.46
C LEU A 195 -21.08 -4.44 -20.41
N SER A 196 -19.81 -4.50 -20.80
CA SER A 196 -18.68 -4.22 -19.92
C SER A 196 -17.55 -3.54 -20.67
N VAL A 197 -16.68 -2.86 -19.94
CA VAL A 197 -15.43 -2.29 -20.44
C VAL A 197 -14.34 -2.61 -19.43
N THR A 198 -13.21 -3.10 -19.90
CA THR A 198 -12.06 -3.42 -19.06
C THR A 198 -10.93 -2.44 -19.36
N PHE A 199 -10.48 -1.75 -18.32
CA PHE A 199 -9.39 -0.79 -18.34
C PHE A 199 -8.11 -1.50 -17.87
N TYR A 200 -7.06 -1.47 -18.67
CA TYR A 200 -5.79 -2.14 -18.42
C TYR A 200 -4.69 -1.10 -18.26
N ALA A 201 -3.80 -1.31 -17.29
CA ALA A 201 -2.53 -0.60 -17.23
C ALA A 201 -1.38 -1.55 -16.91
N SER A 202 -0.23 -1.29 -17.53
CA SER A 202 1.02 -1.96 -17.19
C SER A 202 2.19 -1.00 -17.16
N PHE A 203 3.16 -1.25 -16.29
CA PHE A 203 4.39 -0.48 -16.20
C PHE A 203 5.50 -1.30 -15.53
N ASN A 204 6.73 -0.84 -15.70
CA ASN A 204 7.88 -1.27 -14.90
C ASN A 204 8.32 -0.09 -14.02
N LEU A 205 8.86 -0.41 -12.85
CA LEU A 205 9.42 0.57 -11.92
C LEU A 205 10.93 0.37 -11.83
N ASP A 206 11.70 1.41 -12.14
CA ASP A 206 13.14 1.42 -11.88
C ASP A 206 13.36 2.17 -10.57
N LEU A 207 13.87 1.47 -9.56
CA LEU A 207 14.25 2.01 -8.27
C LEU A 207 15.72 2.41 -8.30
N HIS A 208 16.00 3.65 -7.95
CA HIS A 208 17.34 4.22 -7.97
C HIS A 208 17.80 4.57 -6.56
N PHE A 209 18.90 3.96 -6.13
CA PHE A 209 19.58 4.35 -4.92
C PHE A 209 20.55 5.49 -5.21
N ASN A 210 20.29 6.66 -4.64
CA ASN A 210 21.09 7.85 -4.85
C ASN A 210 22.06 8.09 -3.69
N SER A 211 23.26 7.57 -3.85
CA SER A 211 24.35 7.70 -2.89
C SER A 211 25.18 8.99 -3.03
N LEU A 212 24.75 9.99 -3.81
CA LEU A 212 25.57 11.19 -4.13
C LEU A 212 26.13 11.94 -2.90
N HIS A 213 25.66 11.62 -1.69
CA HIS A 213 26.12 12.19 -0.42
C HIS A 213 26.76 11.18 0.56
N LEU A 214 26.95 9.91 0.18
CA LEU A 214 27.50 8.84 1.03
C LEU A 214 28.81 8.27 0.47
N PRO A 215 29.96 8.52 1.12
CA PRO A 215 31.25 7.95 0.73
C PRO A 215 31.22 6.41 0.73
N GLY A 216 31.68 5.79 -0.36
CA GLY A 216 31.81 4.33 -0.48
C GLY A 216 30.58 3.61 -1.06
N PHE A 217 29.51 4.32 -1.42
CA PHE A 217 28.33 3.75 -2.05
C PHE A 217 28.23 4.17 -3.51
N GLU A 218 28.03 3.21 -4.42
CA GLU A 218 27.82 3.44 -5.84
C GLU A 218 26.34 3.63 -6.16
N TRP A 219 26.05 4.39 -7.23
CA TRP A 219 24.71 4.47 -7.81
C TRP A 219 24.24 3.08 -8.23
N ARG A 220 23.05 2.68 -7.80
CA ARG A 220 22.46 1.39 -8.17
C ARG A 220 21.05 1.60 -8.68
N THR A 221 20.66 0.78 -9.66
CA THR A 221 19.31 0.75 -10.20
C THR A 221 18.83 -0.68 -10.26
N GLU A 222 17.63 -0.92 -9.75
CA GLU A 222 16.97 -2.21 -9.77
C GLU A 222 15.58 -2.06 -10.39
N SER A 223 15.19 -3.00 -11.24
CA SER A 223 13.95 -2.92 -12.01
C SER A 223 12.92 -3.92 -11.48
N PHE A 224 11.71 -3.44 -11.26
CA PHE A 224 10.57 -4.22 -10.78
C PHE A 224 9.44 -4.30 -11.81
N GLY A 225 8.59 -5.31 -11.63
CA GLY A 225 7.48 -5.61 -12.53
C GLY A 225 7.84 -6.56 -13.68
N PRO A 226 7.03 -6.61 -14.74
CA PRO A 226 5.95 -5.68 -15.05
C PRO A 226 4.77 -5.81 -14.06
N TYR A 227 4.35 -4.68 -13.50
CA TYR A 227 3.03 -4.54 -12.90
C TYR A 227 2.04 -4.46 -14.04
N SER A 228 1.00 -5.30 -14.03
CA SER A 228 0.04 -5.37 -15.12
C SER A 228 -1.29 -5.86 -14.58
N ASN A 229 -2.24 -4.95 -14.42
CA ASN A 229 -3.54 -5.23 -13.83
C ASN A 229 -4.66 -4.53 -14.62
N SER A 230 -5.89 -4.82 -14.23
CA SER A 230 -7.07 -4.28 -14.90
C SER A 230 -8.27 -4.17 -13.97
N VAL A 231 -9.14 -3.20 -14.26
CA VAL A 231 -10.44 -3.04 -13.61
C VAL A 231 -11.54 -3.11 -14.66
N THR A 232 -12.67 -3.75 -14.33
CA THR A 232 -13.81 -3.89 -15.25
C THR A 232 -15.02 -3.13 -14.75
N GLY A 233 -15.57 -2.27 -15.60
CA GLY A 233 -16.86 -1.64 -15.43
C GLY A 233 -17.96 -2.39 -16.19
N TYR A 234 -19.18 -2.30 -15.69
CA TYR A 234 -20.35 -2.97 -16.24
C TYR A 234 -21.52 -1.99 -16.38
N ALA A 235 -22.30 -2.13 -17.45
CA ALA A 235 -23.59 -1.46 -17.61
C ALA A 235 -24.69 -2.30 -16.93
N TYR A 236 -25.17 -1.83 -15.78
CA TYR A 236 -26.26 -2.44 -15.01
C TYR A 236 -27.43 -1.48 -14.87
#